data_AF-A0A1C3XST1-F1
#
_entry.id   AF-A0A1C3XST1-F1
#
_cell.length_a   1.000
_cell.length_b   1.000
_cell.length_c   1.000
_cell.angle_alpha   90.00
_cell.angle_beta   90.00
_cell.angle_gamma   90.00
#
_symmetry.space_group_name_H-M   'P 1'
#
loop_
_entity.id
_entity.type
_entity.pdbx_description
1 polymer ?
#
loop_
_entity_poly.entity_id
_entity_poly.type
_entity_poly.pdbx_seq_one_letter_code
_entity_poly.pdbx_strand_id
1 'polypeptide(L)'
;MPDRSNEPPVPPESSVWQFRQPARINCQYLGKAAMPDTSKEPPVPPENGPISLEERKFQLEVQKFEFEKSKSRGLRFFNSNLGVIITAIIGTVTIAVSYLQLQINRESSANQLELQRSTSDAQLNLEKSKASAAQEKDERTFQFDVARLMLERQSDINTEEIKRVYYLREIVMSALPNTVGIMITRRAADHAADDRVRSAWLDGFVKLALAETRSSVTTQQPSISVDYVLARYSALKTPDGVNRIADILDAAREFDLKDSVAIILAYALFTSDFFNGYDQYLNIVSAELIAVMLPNIFPNASDAKPFVGNARSLANKVYSGRFGNVGPDDGWSYRGRGYLHTVGKANYARSGALIGIDLVGRPEKLAESKVAAREIAAAFAALSRPITVDGAVRQLNGRLLGLAGIQGIYEKLAPGTPKVTEGLTIPSVGKSCTLWC
;
A
#
# COMPACT_ATOMS: atom_id res chain seq x y z
N MET A 1 -15.00 -39.17 56.67
CA MET A 1 -15.91 -38.02 56.41
C MET A 1 -15.42 -36.83 57.20
N PRO A 2 -15.71 -35.58 56.79
CA PRO A 2 -16.32 -35.13 55.52
C PRO A 2 -15.37 -34.22 54.71
N ASP A 3 -15.73 -33.61 53.57
CA ASP A 3 -16.39 -34.18 52.37
C ASP A 3 -16.07 -33.26 51.14
N ARG A 4 -16.68 -33.55 49.98
CA ARG A 4 -16.37 -33.05 48.62
C ARG A 4 -17.15 -31.79 48.19
N SER A 5 -17.21 -31.60 46.86
CA SER A 5 -18.03 -30.71 46.01
C SER A 5 -17.43 -29.33 45.71
N ASN A 6 -17.39 -28.83 44.46
CA ASN A 6 -17.75 -29.37 43.11
C ASN A 6 -16.85 -28.65 42.04
N GLU A 7 -16.79 -28.94 40.74
CA GLU A 7 -17.48 -29.86 39.79
C GLU A 7 -16.45 -30.28 38.66
N PRO A 8 -16.77 -31.13 37.65
CA PRO A 8 -15.78 -31.92 36.91
C PRO A 8 -15.38 -31.44 35.48
N PRO A 9 -14.27 -31.98 34.92
CA PRO A 9 -13.90 -31.89 33.51
C PRO A 9 -14.42 -33.06 32.63
N VAL A 10 -14.21 -32.90 31.32
CA VAL A 10 -14.61 -33.74 30.16
C VAL A 10 -14.30 -35.25 30.30
N PRO A 11 -15.19 -36.16 29.81
CA PRO A 11 -14.95 -37.61 29.82
C PRO A 11 -14.01 -38.10 28.70
N PRO A 12 -13.15 -39.12 28.94
CA PRO A 12 -12.34 -39.78 27.92
C PRO A 12 -13.01 -41.03 27.31
N GLU A 13 -12.51 -41.47 26.16
CA GLU A 13 -12.88 -42.74 25.51
C GLU A 13 -12.43 -43.95 26.35
N SER A 14 -13.19 -45.06 26.33
CA SER A 14 -12.65 -46.35 26.76
C SER A 14 -13.41 -47.58 26.21
N SER A 15 -12.62 -48.53 25.69
CA SER A 15 -12.85 -50.00 25.76
C SER A 15 -13.97 -50.62 24.89
N VAL A 16 -13.98 -51.93 24.58
CA VAL A 16 -13.25 -53.07 25.19
C VAL A 16 -12.86 -54.19 24.18
N TRP A 17 -11.95 -55.08 24.63
CA TRP A 17 -11.70 -56.49 24.22
C TRP A 17 -10.94 -56.82 22.91
N GLN A 18 -9.71 -57.33 23.10
CA GLN A 18 -9.09 -58.40 22.30
C GLN A 18 -9.14 -59.72 23.11
N PHE A 19 -9.02 -60.91 22.48
CA PHE A 19 -8.06 -62.00 22.86
C PHE A 19 -8.20 -63.31 22.02
N ARG A 20 -7.07 -63.76 21.43
CA ARG A 20 -6.60 -65.13 21.04
C ARG A 20 -7.50 -66.24 20.42
N GLN A 21 -7.13 -66.65 19.19
CA GLN A 21 -6.79 -68.00 18.63
C GLN A 21 -7.42 -69.32 19.15
N PRO A 22 -7.65 -70.32 18.26
CA PRO A 22 -6.66 -71.41 18.02
C PRO A 22 -6.47 -71.80 16.52
N ALA A 23 -5.88 -72.98 16.22
CA ALA A 23 -5.33 -73.32 14.88
C ALA A 23 -5.54 -74.79 14.41
N ARG A 24 -5.28 -75.02 13.10
CA ARG A 24 -5.02 -76.29 12.36
C ARG A 24 -6.08 -77.42 12.35
N ILE A 25 -6.49 -77.80 11.14
CA ILE A 25 -6.79 -79.19 10.71
C ILE A 25 -6.05 -79.44 9.37
N ASN A 26 -5.79 -80.70 8.98
CA ASN A 26 -4.94 -81.10 7.87
C ASN A 26 -5.45 -82.39 7.18
N CYS A 27 -5.05 -82.64 5.91
CA CYS A 27 -5.19 -83.90 5.15
C CYS A 27 -6.64 -84.32 4.73
N GLN A 28 -6.89 -85.13 3.68
CA GLN A 28 -6.01 -85.84 2.70
C GLN A 28 -6.77 -86.32 1.43
N TYR A 29 -6.03 -86.55 0.31
CA TYR A 29 -6.33 -87.44 -0.85
C TYR A 29 -7.62 -87.22 -1.70
N LEU A 30 -7.71 -87.52 -3.02
CA LEU A 30 -6.75 -87.99 -4.06
C LEU A 30 -6.46 -86.84 -5.10
N GLY A 31 -6.27 -86.93 -6.43
CA GLY A 31 -6.35 -88.00 -7.47
C GLY A 31 -5.81 -87.55 -8.86
N LYS A 32 -6.26 -88.16 -9.98
CA LYS A 32 -5.73 -87.91 -11.35
C LYS A 32 -6.78 -88.05 -12.48
N ALA A 33 -6.62 -87.23 -13.54
CA ALA A 33 -7.04 -87.44 -14.95
C ALA A 33 -8.58 -87.61 -15.22
N ALA A 34 -9.10 -87.54 -16.46
CA ALA A 34 -8.54 -87.30 -17.81
C ALA A 34 -9.57 -86.54 -18.70
N MET A 35 -9.17 -86.12 -19.91
CA MET A 35 -10.08 -85.91 -21.06
C MET A 35 -9.87 -87.05 -22.06
N PRO A 36 -10.95 -87.70 -22.52
CA PRO A 36 -11.24 -87.82 -23.97
C PRO A 36 -12.77 -87.81 -24.25
N ASP A 37 -13.29 -87.97 -25.46
CA ASP A 37 -12.92 -87.47 -26.81
C ASP A 37 -14.19 -87.67 -27.69
N THR A 38 -14.15 -87.17 -28.93
CA THR A 38 -15.19 -87.10 -29.94
C THR A 38 -15.68 -88.44 -30.53
N SER A 39 -16.72 -88.34 -31.36
CA SER A 39 -17.13 -89.30 -32.40
C SER A 39 -17.92 -90.56 -31.99
N LYS A 40 -19.26 -90.44 -32.00
CA LYS A 40 -20.16 -91.27 -32.84
C LYS A 40 -21.64 -90.83 -32.78
N GLU A 41 -22.13 -90.40 -33.93
CA GLU A 41 -23.53 -90.41 -34.40
C GLU A 41 -23.56 -91.18 -35.73
N PRO A 42 -24.71 -91.51 -36.36
CA PRO A 42 -26.11 -91.52 -35.88
C PRO A 42 -26.55 -93.02 -35.76
N PRO A 43 -27.75 -93.55 -36.13
CA PRO A 43 -29.03 -92.97 -36.55
C PRO A 43 -30.32 -93.63 -35.98
N VAL A 44 -31.48 -93.11 -36.43
CA VAL A 44 -32.88 -93.62 -36.43
C VAL A 44 -33.26 -94.77 -35.48
N PRO A 45 -34.17 -94.53 -34.50
CA PRO A 45 -34.90 -95.57 -33.79
C PRO A 45 -36.24 -95.93 -34.47
N PRO A 46 -36.64 -97.21 -34.53
CA PRO A 46 -38.05 -97.59 -34.53
C PRO A 46 -38.63 -97.50 -33.10
N GLU A 47 -39.96 -97.55 -32.98
CA GLU A 47 -40.69 -97.43 -31.72
C GLU A 47 -40.33 -98.51 -30.69
N ASN A 48 -40.30 -98.17 -29.39
CA ASN A 48 -40.92 -98.94 -28.30
C ASN A 48 -40.77 -98.28 -26.92
N GLY A 49 -41.87 -98.20 -26.16
CA GLY A 49 -41.88 -97.93 -24.72
C GLY A 49 -41.86 -96.44 -24.28
N PRO A 50 -42.73 -96.02 -23.35
CA PRO A 50 -42.64 -94.68 -22.75
C PRO A 50 -41.48 -94.61 -21.74
N ILE A 51 -40.53 -93.71 -22.00
CA ILE A 51 -39.41 -93.38 -21.10
C ILE A 51 -39.96 -92.96 -19.72
N SER A 52 -39.34 -93.45 -18.65
CA SER A 52 -39.79 -93.19 -17.27
C SER A 52 -39.73 -91.70 -16.89
N LEU A 53 -40.55 -91.31 -15.91
CA LEU A 53 -40.56 -89.94 -15.39
C LEU A 53 -39.21 -89.54 -14.76
N GLU A 54 -38.47 -90.51 -14.23
CA GLU A 54 -37.18 -90.30 -13.56
C GLU A 54 -36.07 -90.04 -14.58
N GLU A 55 -36.00 -90.79 -15.67
CA GLU A 55 -35.06 -90.54 -16.77
C GLU A 55 -35.31 -89.15 -17.37
N ARG A 56 -36.57 -88.76 -17.58
CA ARG A 56 -36.93 -87.39 -18.00
C ARG A 56 -36.49 -86.31 -17.01
N LYS A 57 -36.57 -86.55 -15.70
CA LYS A 57 -36.07 -85.62 -14.68
C LYS A 57 -34.55 -85.51 -14.72
N PHE A 58 -33.84 -86.64 -14.81
CA PHE A 58 -32.39 -86.69 -14.87
C PHE A 58 -31.83 -85.94 -16.08
N GLN A 59 -32.43 -86.15 -17.27
CA GLN A 59 -32.11 -85.40 -18.48
C GLN A 59 -32.29 -83.87 -18.30
N LEU A 60 -33.37 -83.44 -17.64
CA LEU A 60 -33.62 -82.03 -17.33
C LEU A 60 -32.65 -81.45 -16.29
N GLU A 61 -32.23 -82.22 -15.29
CA GLU A 61 -31.24 -81.79 -14.30
C GLU A 61 -29.83 -81.65 -14.92
N VAL A 62 -29.43 -82.57 -15.81
CA VAL A 62 -28.18 -82.45 -16.58
C VAL A 62 -28.19 -81.20 -17.47
N GLN A 63 -29.28 -80.94 -18.19
CA GLN A 63 -29.42 -79.72 -19.00
C GLN A 63 -29.41 -78.44 -18.14
N LYS A 64 -30.09 -78.44 -16.99
CA LYS A 64 -30.06 -77.33 -16.03
C LYS A 64 -28.65 -77.08 -15.50
N PHE A 65 -27.90 -78.13 -15.17
CA PHE A 65 -26.54 -78.01 -14.65
C PHE A 65 -25.58 -77.42 -15.69
N GLU A 66 -25.61 -77.88 -16.95
CA GLU A 66 -24.83 -77.26 -18.03
C GLU A 66 -25.24 -75.80 -18.28
N PHE A 67 -26.53 -75.47 -18.20
CA PHE A 67 -27.02 -74.09 -18.32
C PHE A 67 -26.46 -73.18 -17.21
N GLU A 68 -26.54 -73.58 -15.94
CA GLU A 68 -25.98 -72.82 -14.80
C GLU A 68 -24.43 -72.71 -14.87
N LYS A 69 -23.77 -73.77 -15.33
CA LYS A 69 -22.32 -73.86 -15.58
C LYS A 69 -21.85 -73.06 -16.81
N SER A 70 -22.75 -72.66 -17.71
CA SER A 70 -22.47 -71.70 -18.79
C SER A 70 -22.61 -70.25 -18.30
N LYS A 71 -23.70 -69.95 -17.58
CA LYS A 71 -24.06 -68.61 -17.07
C LYS A 71 -23.06 -68.02 -16.07
N SER A 72 -22.23 -68.87 -15.46
CA SER A 72 -21.30 -68.54 -14.36
C SER A 72 -19.84 -68.29 -14.79
N ARG A 73 -19.51 -68.30 -16.08
CA ARG A 73 -18.13 -68.10 -16.57
C ARG A 73 -17.78 -66.65 -16.97
N GLY A 74 -18.76 -65.80 -17.29
CA GLY A 74 -18.50 -64.47 -17.89
C GLY A 74 -18.30 -63.28 -16.94
N LEU A 75 -18.63 -63.40 -15.65
CA LEU A 75 -18.89 -62.23 -14.77
C LEU A 75 -17.99 -62.12 -13.52
N ARG A 76 -16.84 -62.80 -13.50
CA ARG A 76 -16.03 -62.98 -12.29
C ARG A 76 -15.12 -61.81 -11.90
N PHE A 77 -14.92 -60.80 -12.77
CA PHE A 77 -14.05 -59.65 -12.49
C PHE A 77 -14.78 -58.45 -11.86
N PHE A 78 -15.93 -58.06 -12.41
CA PHE A 78 -16.68 -56.91 -11.89
C PHE A 78 -17.27 -57.15 -10.50
N ASN A 79 -17.73 -58.37 -10.21
CA ASN A 79 -18.59 -58.62 -9.06
C ASN A 79 -17.88 -58.63 -7.69
N SER A 80 -16.54 -58.75 -7.63
CA SER A 80 -15.80 -58.66 -6.36
C SER A 80 -15.57 -57.22 -5.90
N ASN A 81 -15.47 -56.28 -6.84
CA ASN A 81 -15.01 -54.91 -6.58
C ASN A 81 -16.12 -53.86 -6.77
N LEU A 82 -17.29 -54.25 -7.28
CA LEU A 82 -18.40 -53.34 -7.61
C LEU A 82 -18.80 -52.42 -6.43
N GLY A 83 -18.91 -52.98 -5.22
CA GLY A 83 -19.25 -52.21 -4.02
C GLY A 83 -18.21 -51.13 -3.70
N VAL A 84 -16.92 -51.46 -3.78
CA VAL A 84 -15.82 -50.51 -3.55
C VAL A 84 -15.83 -49.39 -4.59
N ILE A 85 -16.09 -49.71 -5.85
CA ILE A 85 -16.21 -48.74 -6.94
C ILE A 85 -17.39 -47.79 -6.71
N ILE A 86 -18.56 -48.33 -6.33
CA ILE A 86 -19.76 -47.53 -6.02
C ILE A 86 -19.50 -46.60 -4.82
N THR A 87 -18.90 -47.09 -3.73
CA THR A 87 -18.57 -46.26 -2.57
C THR A 87 -17.56 -45.16 -2.90
N ALA A 88 -16.55 -45.44 -3.75
CA ALA A 88 -15.58 -44.44 -4.20
C ALA A 88 -16.22 -43.35 -5.07
N ILE A 89 -17.16 -43.71 -5.96
CA ILE A 89 -17.93 -42.76 -6.76
C ILE A 89 -18.82 -41.90 -5.87
N ILE A 90 -19.57 -42.50 -4.93
CA ILE A 90 -20.42 -41.74 -4.00
C ILE A 90 -19.57 -40.78 -3.15
N GLY A 91 -18.44 -41.24 -2.60
CA GLY A 91 -17.53 -40.40 -1.83
C GLY A 91 -16.96 -39.22 -2.62
N THR A 92 -16.50 -39.44 -3.86
CA THR A 92 -16.00 -38.35 -4.70
C THR A 92 -17.09 -37.36 -5.11
N VAL A 93 -18.31 -37.82 -5.40
CA VAL A 93 -19.47 -36.94 -5.63
C VAL A 93 -19.83 -36.13 -4.38
N THR A 94 -19.86 -36.74 -3.19
CA THR A 94 -20.14 -36.04 -1.92
C THR A 94 -19.07 -34.97 -1.63
N ILE A 95 -17.80 -35.26 -1.87
CA ILE A 95 -16.70 -34.28 -1.73
C ILE A 95 -16.85 -33.14 -2.76
N ALA A 96 -17.19 -33.44 -4.01
CA ALA A 96 -17.38 -32.43 -5.05
C ALA A 96 -18.56 -31.49 -4.77
N VAL A 97 -19.71 -32.02 -4.31
CA VAL A 97 -20.87 -31.23 -3.88
C VAL A 97 -20.51 -30.36 -2.67
N SER A 98 -19.83 -30.94 -1.68
CA SER A 98 -19.37 -30.20 -0.49
C SER A 98 -18.41 -29.06 -0.86
N TYR A 99 -17.51 -29.29 -1.82
CA TYR A 99 -16.58 -28.28 -2.32
C TYR A 99 -17.29 -27.14 -3.06
N LEU A 100 -18.22 -27.46 -3.96
CA LEU A 100 -19.06 -26.48 -4.67
C LEU A 100 -19.86 -25.62 -3.70
N GLN A 101 -20.52 -26.24 -2.72
CA GLN A 101 -21.33 -25.54 -1.73
C GLN A 101 -20.47 -24.64 -0.81
N LEU A 102 -19.21 -25.03 -0.56
CA LEU A 102 -18.25 -24.23 0.20
C LEU A 102 -17.65 -23.07 -0.63
N GLN A 103 -17.57 -23.17 -1.97
CA GLN A 103 -17.28 -22.02 -2.83
C GLN A 103 -18.45 -21.02 -2.86
N ILE A 104 -19.67 -21.47 -3.13
CA ILE A 104 -20.88 -20.63 -3.18
C ILE A 104 -21.07 -19.86 -1.87
N ASN A 105 -20.87 -20.53 -0.72
CA ASN A 105 -20.95 -19.87 0.59
C ASN A 105 -19.84 -18.81 0.80
N ARG A 106 -18.63 -19.00 0.25
CA ARG A 106 -17.55 -17.99 0.32
C ARG A 106 -17.87 -16.76 -0.51
N GLU A 107 -18.36 -16.93 -1.73
CA GLU A 107 -18.77 -15.82 -2.61
C GLU A 107 -19.93 -15.03 -1.99
N SER A 108 -20.95 -15.73 -1.48
CA SER A 108 -22.07 -15.09 -0.78
C SER A 108 -21.60 -14.30 0.46
N SER A 109 -20.69 -14.86 1.26
CA SER A 109 -20.12 -14.19 2.44
C SER A 109 -19.29 -12.96 2.07
N ALA A 110 -18.51 -13.02 0.99
CA ALA A 110 -17.73 -11.89 0.50
C ALA A 110 -18.64 -10.72 0.06
N ASN A 111 -19.67 -11.02 -0.74
CA ASN A 111 -20.62 -10.02 -1.23
C ASN A 111 -21.41 -9.36 -0.09
N GLN A 112 -21.77 -10.12 0.95
CA GLN A 112 -22.41 -9.58 2.16
C GLN A 112 -21.48 -8.66 2.95
N LEU A 113 -20.20 -9.03 3.10
CA LEU A 113 -19.19 -8.21 3.79
C LEU A 113 -18.92 -6.90 3.04
N GLU A 114 -18.86 -6.95 1.70
CA GLU A 114 -18.68 -5.77 0.85
C GLU A 114 -19.88 -4.82 0.92
N LEU A 115 -21.10 -5.36 0.88
CA LEU A 115 -22.32 -4.56 1.07
C LEU A 115 -22.37 -3.89 2.45
N GLN A 116 -22.01 -4.62 3.51
CA GLN A 116 -21.92 -4.06 4.87
C GLN A 116 -20.89 -2.92 4.95
N ARG A 117 -19.69 -3.11 4.38
CA ARG A 117 -18.67 -2.04 4.30
C ARG A 117 -19.20 -0.81 3.56
N SER A 118 -19.75 -1.01 2.36
CA SER A 118 -20.34 0.07 1.54
C SER A 118 -21.39 0.88 2.32
N THR A 119 -22.30 0.22 3.04
CA THR A 119 -23.29 0.92 3.88
C THR A 119 -22.67 1.64 5.09
N SER A 120 -21.65 1.05 5.72
CA SER A 120 -20.92 1.68 6.84
C SER A 120 -20.14 2.92 6.39
N ASP A 121 -19.47 2.86 5.24
CA ASP A 121 -18.73 3.99 4.68
C ASP A 121 -19.68 5.12 4.24
N ALA A 122 -20.83 4.78 3.66
CA ALA A 122 -21.87 5.75 3.33
C ALA A 122 -22.44 6.45 4.59
N GLN A 123 -22.69 5.70 5.67
CA GLN A 123 -23.13 6.26 6.95
C GLN A 123 -22.05 7.18 7.56
N LEU A 124 -20.79 6.71 7.63
CA LEU A 124 -19.67 7.48 8.16
C LEU A 124 -19.44 8.79 7.39
N ASN A 125 -19.59 8.76 6.06
CA ASN A 125 -19.47 9.96 5.22
C ASN A 125 -20.66 10.92 5.39
N LEU A 126 -21.87 10.40 5.66
CA LEU A 126 -23.04 11.21 6.00
C LEU A 126 -22.93 11.84 7.40
N GLU A 127 -22.31 11.18 8.37
CA GLU A 127 -22.04 11.77 9.69
C GLU A 127 -20.94 12.82 9.63
N LYS A 128 -19.86 12.57 8.88
CA LYS A 128 -18.82 13.59 8.61
C LYS A 128 -19.39 14.84 7.97
N SER A 129 -20.28 14.72 6.97
CA SER A 129 -20.88 15.89 6.31
C SER A 129 -21.85 16.67 7.20
N LYS A 130 -22.57 15.99 8.10
CA LYS A 130 -23.36 16.65 9.16
C LYS A 130 -22.47 17.38 10.17
N ALA A 131 -21.35 16.77 10.59
CA ALA A 131 -20.41 17.38 11.51
C ALA A 131 -19.75 18.63 10.91
N SER A 132 -19.31 18.59 9.65
CA SER A 132 -18.78 19.77 8.97
C SER A 132 -19.83 20.87 8.78
N ALA A 133 -21.09 20.53 8.47
CA ALA A 133 -22.17 21.51 8.36
C ALA A 133 -22.56 22.15 9.71
N ALA A 134 -22.42 21.42 10.83
CA ALA A 134 -22.57 21.98 12.17
C ALA A 134 -21.41 22.93 12.50
N GLN A 135 -20.16 22.52 12.24
CA GLN A 135 -18.97 23.34 12.44
C GLN A 135 -19.04 24.65 11.61
N GLU A 136 -19.44 24.57 10.33
CA GLU A 136 -19.59 25.74 9.46
C GLU A 136 -20.67 26.72 9.99
N LYS A 137 -21.75 26.20 10.58
CA LYS A 137 -22.80 27.02 11.21
C LYS A 137 -22.26 27.73 12.45
N ASP A 138 -21.57 27.02 13.34
CA ASP A 138 -21.05 27.58 14.58
C ASP A 138 -19.94 28.61 14.29
N GLU A 139 -19.10 28.37 13.28
CA GLU A 139 -18.10 29.33 12.79
C GLU A 139 -18.77 30.60 12.23
N ARG A 140 -19.83 30.48 11.43
CA ARG A 140 -20.62 31.63 10.94
C ARG A 140 -21.25 32.44 12.07
N THR A 141 -21.71 31.79 13.15
CA THR A 141 -22.21 32.49 14.34
C THR A 141 -21.08 33.24 15.05
N PHE A 142 -19.92 32.61 15.27
CA PHE A 142 -18.76 33.28 15.84
C PHE A 142 -18.28 34.48 15.01
N GLN A 143 -18.19 34.34 13.68
CA GLN A 143 -17.85 35.43 12.75
C GLN A 143 -18.85 36.59 12.85
N PHE A 144 -20.15 36.31 13.01
CA PHE A 144 -21.18 37.34 13.19
C PHE A 144 -21.02 38.09 14.53
N ASP A 145 -20.79 37.38 15.63
CA ASP A 145 -20.60 37.99 16.95
C ASP A 145 -19.30 38.82 17.01
N VAL A 146 -18.23 38.39 16.33
CA VAL A 146 -16.98 39.17 16.18
C VAL A 146 -17.22 40.42 15.32
N ALA A 147 -17.91 40.30 14.18
CA ALA A 147 -18.24 41.45 13.34
C ALA A 147 -19.12 42.48 14.07
N ARG A 148 -20.07 41.99 14.88
CA ARG A 148 -20.90 42.80 15.78
C ARG A 148 -20.06 43.50 16.84
N LEU A 149 -19.16 42.79 17.53
CA LEU A 149 -18.26 43.38 18.53
C LEU A 149 -17.38 44.49 17.94
N MET A 150 -16.89 44.31 16.71
CA MET A 150 -16.10 45.33 16.00
C MET A 150 -16.93 46.59 15.66
N LEU A 151 -18.22 46.44 15.32
CA LEU A 151 -19.12 47.57 15.13
C LEU A 151 -19.47 48.28 16.45
N GLU A 152 -19.75 47.53 17.51
CA GLU A 152 -20.06 48.07 18.85
C GLU A 152 -18.83 48.76 19.50
N ARG A 153 -17.60 48.44 19.06
CA ARG A 153 -16.34 49.02 19.57
C ARG A 153 -15.58 49.90 18.57
N GLN A 154 -16.27 50.47 17.58
CA GLN A 154 -15.65 51.29 16.53
C GLN A 154 -14.82 52.48 17.06
N SER A 155 -15.18 53.07 18.20
CA SER A 155 -14.39 54.11 18.88
C SER A 155 -13.00 53.64 19.30
N ASP A 156 -12.91 52.40 19.78
CA ASP A 156 -11.70 51.83 20.39
C ASP A 156 -10.75 51.30 19.29
N ILE A 157 -11.29 51.09 18.08
CA ILE A 157 -10.59 50.66 16.86
C ILE A 157 -9.94 51.84 16.15
N ASN A 158 -10.56 53.03 16.18
CA ASN A 158 -10.05 54.27 15.59
C ASN A 158 -8.93 54.88 16.46
N THR A 159 -7.84 54.14 16.64
CA THR A 159 -6.71 54.49 17.51
C THR A 159 -5.43 54.70 16.72
N GLU A 160 -4.68 55.74 17.08
CA GLU A 160 -3.35 56.03 16.52
C GLU A 160 -2.24 55.16 17.16
N GLU A 161 -2.54 54.38 18.21
CA GLU A 161 -1.55 53.52 18.85
C GLU A 161 -1.24 52.29 17.98
N ILE A 162 -0.12 52.35 17.26
CA ILE A 162 0.33 51.32 16.29
C ILE A 162 0.33 49.88 16.83
N LYS A 163 0.53 49.68 18.15
CA LYS A 163 0.46 48.35 18.79
C LYS A 163 -0.97 47.77 18.78
N ARG A 164 -1.97 48.61 19.01
CA ARG A 164 -3.39 48.22 18.95
C ARG A 164 -3.81 47.97 17.51
N VAL A 165 -3.33 48.78 16.56
CA VAL A 165 -3.53 48.57 15.13
C VAL A 165 -3.06 47.19 14.69
N TYR A 166 -1.85 46.76 15.07
CA TYR A 166 -1.38 45.40 14.81
C TYR A 166 -2.30 44.33 15.45
N TYR A 167 -2.64 44.48 16.73
CA TYR A 167 -3.51 43.51 17.42
C TYR A 167 -4.91 43.37 16.79
N LEU A 168 -5.56 44.49 16.48
CA LEU A 168 -6.86 44.54 15.82
C LEU A 168 -6.81 43.95 14.41
N ARG A 169 -5.71 44.19 13.68
CA ARG A 169 -5.48 43.59 12.37
C ARG A 169 -5.37 42.07 12.46
N GLU A 170 -4.60 41.52 13.40
CA GLU A 170 -4.51 40.06 13.56
C GLU A 170 -5.88 39.44 13.92
N ILE A 171 -6.72 40.12 14.71
CA ILE A 171 -8.11 39.67 14.95
C ILE A 171 -8.93 39.70 13.64
N VAL A 172 -8.91 40.81 12.90
CA VAL A 172 -9.62 40.93 11.61
C VAL A 172 -9.16 39.87 10.60
N MET A 173 -7.88 39.49 10.62
CA MET A 173 -7.32 38.44 9.77
C MET A 173 -7.62 37.02 10.24
N SER A 174 -7.84 36.80 11.54
CA SER A 174 -7.99 35.46 12.13
C SER A 174 -9.45 35.06 12.40
N ALA A 175 -10.36 36.03 12.49
CA ALA A 175 -11.73 35.81 12.97
C ALA A 175 -12.84 36.24 11.99
N LEU A 176 -12.49 36.73 10.80
CA LEU A 176 -13.45 37.12 9.75
C LEU A 176 -13.06 36.47 8.41
N PRO A 177 -14.02 36.15 7.53
CA PRO A 177 -13.72 35.65 6.18
C PRO A 177 -12.81 36.61 5.41
N ASN A 178 -11.88 36.07 4.61
CA ASN A 178 -10.92 36.88 3.83
C ASN A 178 -11.59 38.03 3.09
N THR A 179 -12.70 37.79 2.39
CA THR A 179 -13.46 38.81 1.64
C THR A 179 -13.89 40.00 2.51
N VAL A 180 -14.33 39.74 3.75
CA VAL A 180 -14.72 40.75 4.74
C VAL A 180 -13.49 41.44 5.33
N GLY A 181 -12.47 40.66 5.70
CA GLY A 181 -11.22 41.20 6.23
C GLY A 181 -10.47 42.07 5.21
N ILE A 182 -10.49 41.74 3.91
CA ILE A 182 -9.99 42.56 2.80
C ILE A 182 -10.68 43.93 2.79
N MET A 183 -12.01 43.97 2.85
CA MET A 183 -12.76 45.23 2.88
C MET A 183 -12.43 46.08 4.11
N ILE A 184 -12.32 45.45 5.29
CA ILE A 184 -12.02 46.16 6.55
C ILE A 184 -10.59 46.69 6.57
N THR A 185 -9.59 45.83 6.29
CA THR A 185 -8.18 46.23 6.26
C THR A 185 -7.90 47.29 5.20
N ARG A 186 -8.51 47.21 4.01
CA ARG A 186 -8.43 48.25 2.97
C ARG A 186 -8.99 49.57 3.48
N ARG A 187 -10.22 49.57 3.99
CA ARG A 187 -10.92 50.78 4.44
C ARG A 187 -10.22 51.43 5.65
N ALA A 188 -9.63 50.63 6.53
CA ALA A 188 -8.84 51.12 7.67
C ALA A 188 -7.52 51.76 7.21
N ALA A 189 -6.87 51.24 6.15
CA ALA A 189 -5.72 51.89 5.54
C ALA A 189 -6.08 53.21 4.83
N ASP A 190 -7.20 53.23 4.10
CA ASP A 190 -7.67 54.42 3.37
C ASP A 190 -8.10 55.56 4.31
N HIS A 191 -8.56 55.26 5.53
CA HIS A 191 -8.88 56.25 6.56
C HIS A 191 -7.73 56.52 7.56
N ALA A 192 -6.56 55.88 7.42
CA ALA A 192 -5.45 56.06 8.36
C ALA A 192 -4.79 57.45 8.22
N ALA A 193 -4.60 58.15 9.34
CA ALA A 193 -3.97 59.47 9.42
C ALA A 193 -2.42 59.44 9.37
N ASP A 194 -1.81 58.36 9.87
CA ASP A 194 -0.35 58.13 9.87
C ASP A 194 0.00 57.05 8.84
N ASP A 195 1.00 57.29 7.99
CA ASP A 195 1.49 56.31 6.99
C ASP A 195 1.98 54.99 7.61
N ARG A 196 2.42 55.00 8.88
CA ARG A 196 2.79 53.79 9.63
C ARG A 196 1.56 52.94 9.94
N VAL A 197 0.45 53.58 10.33
CA VAL A 197 -0.86 52.93 10.57
C VAL A 197 -1.44 52.43 9.24
N ARG A 198 -1.36 53.25 8.18
CA ARG A 198 -1.72 52.88 6.81
C ARG A 198 -0.97 51.63 6.33
N SER A 199 0.35 51.62 6.48
CA SER A 199 1.22 50.49 6.12
C SER A 199 0.89 49.21 6.89
N ALA A 200 0.67 49.32 8.22
CA ALA A 200 0.26 48.18 9.04
C ALA A 200 -1.06 47.56 8.58
N TRP A 201 -2.06 48.37 8.21
CA TRP A 201 -3.33 47.88 7.64
C TRP A 201 -3.17 47.30 6.22
N LEU A 202 -2.37 47.92 5.35
CA LEU A 202 -2.11 47.41 4.00
C LEU A 202 -1.41 46.05 3.98
N ASP A 203 -0.51 45.78 4.92
CA ASP A 203 0.11 44.45 5.11
C ASP A 203 -0.95 43.36 5.39
N GLY A 204 -1.99 43.69 6.17
CA GLY A 204 -3.12 42.78 6.39
C GLY A 204 -3.97 42.58 5.13
N PHE A 205 -4.29 43.66 4.42
CA PHE A 205 -5.01 43.61 3.14
C PHE A 205 -4.30 42.71 2.11
N VAL A 206 -2.98 42.88 1.94
CA VAL A 206 -2.19 42.06 0.99
C VAL A 206 -2.23 40.58 1.37
N LYS A 207 -2.04 40.25 2.66
CA LYS A 207 -2.07 38.86 3.14
C LYS A 207 -3.42 38.19 2.89
N LEU A 208 -4.53 38.89 3.17
CA LEU A 208 -5.88 38.34 2.94
C LEU A 208 -6.24 38.27 1.45
N ALA A 209 -5.84 39.24 0.62
CA ALA A 209 -6.03 39.19 -0.82
C ALA A 209 -5.29 38.00 -1.47
N LEU A 210 -4.06 37.72 -1.03
CA LEU A 210 -3.30 36.54 -1.42
C LEU A 210 -3.91 35.23 -0.92
N ALA A 211 -4.60 35.24 0.24
CA ALA A 211 -5.35 34.09 0.74
C ALA A 211 -6.64 33.84 -0.06
N GLU A 212 -7.39 34.89 -0.42
CA GLU A 212 -8.61 34.74 -1.22
C GLU A 212 -8.32 34.30 -2.66
N THR A 213 -7.17 34.72 -3.20
CA THR A 213 -6.64 34.22 -4.48
C THR A 213 -6.18 32.75 -4.40
N ARG A 214 -6.08 32.15 -3.19
CA ARG A 214 -5.91 30.69 -3.00
C ARG A 214 -7.25 29.99 -2.95
N SER A 215 -8.18 30.49 -2.14
CA SER A 215 -9.53 29.88 -1.95
C SER A 215 -10.38 29.85 -3.21
N SER A 216 -10.33 30.92 -4.02
CA SER A 216 -11.10 31.04 -5.27
C SER A 216 -10.61 30.10 -6.39
N VAL A 217 -9.43 29.49 -6.28
CA VAL A 217 -8.94 28.45 -7.21
C VAL A 217 -9.50 27.08 -6.81
N THR A 218 -10.84 26.99 -6.75
CA THR A 218 -11.56 25.70 -6.78
C THR A 218 -11.79 25.28 -8.25
N THR A 219 -10.72 25.32 -9.06
CA THR A 219 -10.65 24.44 -10.22
C THR A 219 -10.49 23.02 -9.70
N GLN A 220 -11.13 22.04 -10.35
CA GLN A 220 -10.73 20.65 -10.18
C GLN A 220 -9.25 20.57 -10.56
N GLN A 221 -8.36 20.29 -9.61
CA GLN A 221 -6.96 20.04 -9.96
C GLN A 221 -6.96 18.86 -10.94
N PRO A 222 -6.35 19.01 -12.13
CA PRO A 222 -6.36 17.96 -13.13
C PRO A 222 -5.69 16.73 -12.55
N SER A 223 -6.39 15.59 -12.56
CA SER A 223 -5.90 14.34 -11.95
C SER A 223 -4.54 13.99 -12.52
N ILE A 224 -3.50 14.07 -11.68
CA ILE A 224 -2.11 14.00 -12.10
C ILE A 224 -1.75 12.56 -12.47
N SER A 225 -1.92 12.24 -13.75
CA SER A 225 -1.53 10.96 -14.34
C SER A 225 -0.07 10.96 -14.79
N VAL A 226 0.45 9.78 -15.13
CA VAL A 226 1.78 9.64 -15.75
C VAL A 226 1.88 10.53 -17.01
N ASP A 227 0.90 10.45 -17.91
CA ASP A 227 0.88 11.26 -19.14
C ASP A 227 0.84 12.77 -18.87
N TYR A 228 0.14 13.21 -17.83
CA TYR A 228 0.09 14.61 -17.43
C TYR A 228 1.49 15.16 -17.06
N VAL A 229 2.30 14.35 -16.38
CA VAL A 229 3.70 14.65 -16.04
C VAL A 229 4.59 14.57 -17.28
N LEU A 230 4.47 13.51 -18.09
CA LEU A 230 5.26 13.32 -19.32
C LEU A 230 5.00 14.38 -20.40
N ALA A 231 3.81 14.98 -20.42
CA ALA A 231 3.48 16.12 -21.28
C ALA A 231 4.25 17.41 -20.89
N ARG A 232 4.64 17.54 -19.61
CA ARG A 232 5.38 18.70 -19.06
C ARG A 232 6.89 18.46 -19.04
N TYR A 233 7.30 17.21 -18.87
CA TYR A 233 8.67 16.78 -18.75
C TYR A 233 8.97 15.69 -19.78
N SER A 234 9.10 16.08 -21.04
CA SER A 234 9.36 15.16 -22.15
C SER A 234 10.63 14.32 -21.99
N ALA A 235 11.62 14.81 -21.24
CA ALA A 235 12.83 14.05 -20.88
C ALA A 235 12.55 12.80 -20.03
N LEU A 236 11.43 12.75 -19.30
CA LEU A 236 11.02 11.59 -18.49
C LEU A 236 10.35 10.48 -19.31
N LYS A 237 10.22 10.64 -20.64
CA LYS A 237 9.64 9.63 -21.56
C LYS A 237 10.59 8.44 -21.82
N THR A 238 11.13 7.88 -20.74
CA THR A 238 11.92 6.65 -20.73
C THR A 238 11.16 5.57 -19.93
N PRO A 239 11.42 4.26 -20.14
CA PRO A 239 10.74 3.21 -19.39
C PRO A 239 10.92 3.34 -17.86
N ASP A 240 12.11 3.75 -17.41
CA ASP A 240 12.39 4.00 -15.99
C ASP A 240 11.63 5.24 -15.49
N GLY A 241 11.60 6.35 -16.24
CA GLY A 241 10.84 7.55 -15.88
C GLY A 241 9.33 7.32 -15.79
N VAL A 242 8.76 6.57 -16.73
CA VAL A 242 7.36 6.10 -16.71
C VAL A 242 7.06 5.31 -15.43
N ASN A 243 7.87 4.30 -15.13
CA ASN A 243 7.69 3.45 -13.96
C ASN A 243 7.84 4.22 -12.65
N ARG A 244 8.82 5.13 -12.55
CA ARG A 244 9.04 5.96 -11.35
C ARG A 244 7.89 6.92 -11.07
N ILE A 245 7.30 7.54 -12.10
CA ILE A 245 6.10 8.37 -11.90
C ILE A 245 4.93 7.49 -11.44
N ALA A 246 4.73 6.32 -12.05
CA ALA A 246 3.68 5.39 -11.64
C ALA A 246 3.82 4.92 -10.19
N ASP A 247 5.02 4.50 -9.77
CA ASP A 247 5.30 4.08 -8.39
C ASP A 247 5.04 5.21 -7.36
N ILE A 248 5.41 6.46 -7.68
CA ILE A 248 5.12 7.63 -6.83
C ILE A 248 3.61 7.90 -6.74
N LEU A 249 2.87 7.79 -7.84
CA LEU A 249 1.41 7.95 -7.86
C LEU A 249 0.71 6.83 -7.07
N ASP A 250 1.18 5.59 -7.17
CA ASP A 250 0.66 4.45 -6.43
C ASP A 250 0.90 4.60 -4.92
N ALA A 251 2.11 5.00 -4.52
CA ALA A 251 2.42 5.29 -3.12
C ALA A 251 1.61 6.50 -2.58
N ALA A 252 1.43 7.56 -3.37
CA ALA A 252 0.59 8.69 -2.95
C ALA A 252 -0.90 8.30 -2.79
N ARG A 253 -1.38 7.26 -3.50
CA ARG A 253 -2.70 6.65 -3.28
C ARG A 253 -2.73 5.77 -2.03
N GLU A 254 -1.68 5.01 -1.74
CA GLU A 254 -1.56 4.19 -0.53
C GLU A 254 -1.74 5.00 0.77
N PHE A 255 -1.22 6.23 0.80
CA PHE A 255 -1.18 7.09 1.99
C PHE A 255 -2.26 8.21 2.05
N ASP A 256 -3.28 8.17 1.18
CA ASP A 256 -4.28 9.24 0.99
C ASP A 256 -3.69 10.67 0.89
N LEU A 257 -2.76 10.83 -0.06
CA LEU A 257 -2.04 12.07 -0.38
C LEU A 257 -2.46 12.67 -1.72
N LYS A 258 -3.70 12.38 -2.16
CA LYS A 258 -4.30 12.88 -3.42
C LYS A 258 -4.10 14.39 -3.65
N ASP A 259 -4.30 15.20 -2.60
CA ASP A 259 -4.20 16.66 -2.63
C ASP A 259 -2.74 17.19 -2.53
N SER A 260 -1.75 16.29 -2.45
CA SER A 260 -0.32 16.60 -2.30
C SER A 260 0.57 15.96 -3.38
N VAL A 261 -0.01 15.21 -4.32
CA VAL A 261 0.69 14.52 -5.42
C VAL A 261 1.64 15.46 -6.18
N ALA A 262 1.21 16.68 -6.49
CA ALA A 262 2.03 17.68 -7.17
C ALA A 262 3.30 18.07 -6.38
N ILE A 263 3.21 18.17 -5.05
CA ILE A 263 4.34 18.54 -4.17
C ILE A 263 5.28 17.34 -4.03
N ILE A 264 4.75 16.13 -3.86
CA ILE A 264 5.53 14.88 -3.77
C ILE A 264 6.34 14.67 -5.06
N LEU A 265 5.70 14.78 -6.22
CA LEU A 265 6.39 14.71 -7.52
C LEU A 265 7.41 15.84 -7.70
N ALA A 266 7.09 17.07 -7.31
CA ALA A 266 8.01 18.19 -7.42
C ALA A 266 9.27 18.01 -6.55
N TYR A 267 9.09 17.46 -5.35
CA TYR A 267 10.18 17.13 -4.44
C TYR A 267 11.03 15.99 -5.02
N ALA A 268 10.41 14.87 -5.41
CA ALA A 268 11.08 13.71 -5.98
C ALA A 268 11.87 14.02 -7.26
N LEU A 269 11.32 14.84 -8.15
CA LEU A 269 11.99 15.24 -9.39
C LEU A 269 13.16 16.21 -9.13
N PHE A 270 13.10 17.04 -8.08
CA PHE A 270 14.19 17.92 -7.71
C PHE A 270 15.36 17.16 -7.07
N THR A 271 15.10 16.31 -6.07
CA THR A 271 16.14 15.62 -5.28
C THR A 271 16.90 14.56 -6.07
N SER A 272 16.27 13.98 -7.09
CA SER A 272 16.84 12.94 -7.95
C SER A 272 17.41 13.45 -9.29
N ASP A 273 17.37 14.77 -9.51
CA ASP A 273 17.65 15.41 -10.80
C ASP A 273 16.92 14.72 -11.97
N PHE A 274 15.59 14.74 -11.92
CA PHE A 274 14.71 14.08 -12.90
C PHE A 274 15.02 12.58 -13.06
N PHE A 275 15.23 11.91 -11.92
CA PHE A 275 15.60 10.49 -11.76
C PHE A 275 17.00 10.07 -12.25
N ASN A 276 17.86 11.00 -12.67
CA ASN A 276 19.19 10.67 -13.17
C ASN A 276 20.22 10.35 -12.06
N GLY A 277 19.97 10.77 -10.81
CA GLY A 277 20.97 10.73 -9.74
C GLY A 277 20.52 10.12 -8.41
N TYR A 278 21.10 8.96 -8.07
CA TYR A 278 21.22 8.48 -6.68
C TYR A 278 22.67 8.09 -6.38
N ASP A 279 23.19 7.05 -7.04
CA ASP A 279 24.56 6.56 -6.81
C ASP A 279 25.67 7.42 -7.45
N GLN A 280 25.34 8.27 -8.43
CA GLN A 280 26.34 8.92 -9.29
C GLN A 280 27.11 10.08 -8.62
N TYR A 281 26.50 10.79 -7.67
CA TYR A 281 27.04 12.06 -7.14
C TYR A 281 28.36 11.94 -6.35
N LEU A 282 28.77 10.73 -5.97
CA LEU A 282 30.01 10.50 -5.23
C LEU A 282 31.17 10.04 -6.12
N ASN A 283 30.94 9.70 -7.39
CA ASN A 283 32.00 9.28 -8.32
C ASN A 283 32.62 10.48 -9.06
N ILE A 284 33.13 11.45 -8.31
CA ILE A 284 33.59 12.73 -8.86
C ILE A 284 35.04 12.60 -9.35
N VAL A 285 35.28 12.93 -10.62
CA VAL A 285 36.57 12.74 -11.31
C VAL A 285 37.48 13.99 -11.33
N SER A 286 37.15 15.03 -10.56
CA SER A 286 37.95 16.25 -10.38
C SER A 286 38.07 16.58 -8.88
N ALA A 287 39.28 16.84 -8.41
CA ALA A 287 39.55 17.20 -7.02
C ALA A 287 39.07 18.63 -6.71
N GLU A 288 39.14 19.49 -7.70
CA GLU A 288 38.66 20.87 -7.71
C GLU A 288 37.15 20.91 -7.51
N LEU A 289 36.42 20.05 -8.24
CA LEU A 289 34.96 19.92 -8.11
C LEU A 289 34.54 19.34 -6.75
N ILE A 290 35.29 18.37 -6.20
CA ILE A 290 35.07 17.89 -4.82
C ILE A 290 35.25 19.03 -3.81
N ALA A 291 36.33 19.82 -3.91
CA ALA A 291 36.59 20.94 -3.01
C ALA A 291 35.55 22.06 -3.12
N VAL A 292 35.08 22.36 -4.34
CA VAL A 292 34.03 23.37 -4.58
C VAL A 292 32.67 22.93 -4.02
N MET A 293 32.31 21.64 -4.10
CA MET A 293 31.03 21.15 -3.58
C MET A 293 31.04 20.85 -2.07
N LEU A 294 32.21 20.58 -1.49
CA LEU A 294 32.37 20.16 -0.08
C LEU A 294 33.47 20.98 0.65
N PRO A 295 33.47 22.32 0.60
CA PRO A 295 34.59 23.15 1.11
C PRO A 295 34.82 23.02 2.62
N ASN A 296 33.76 22.71 3.39
CA ASN A 296 33.84 22.45 4.83
C ASN A 296 34.53 21.10 5.18
N ILE A 297 34.85 20.27 4.19
CA ILE A 297 35.46 18.94 4.34
C ILE A 297 36.80 18.88 3.58
N PHE A 298 36.89 19.60 2.46
CA PHE A 298 38.08 19.74 1.62
C PHE A 298 38.31 21.23 1.29
N PRO A 299 39.08 21.96 2.12
CA PRO A 299 39.34 23.39 1.91
C PRO A 299 40.06 23.74 0.60
N ASN A 300 40.68 22.75 -0.06
CA ASN A 300 41.38 22.89 -1.33
C ASN A 300 41.41 21.54 -2.10
N ALA A 301 41.78 21.58 -3.37
CA ALA A 301 41.85 20.41 -4.24
C ALA A 301 42.92 19.37 -3.84
N SER A 302 43.96 19.74 -3.09
CA SER A 302 44.98 18.79 -2.63
C SER A 302 44.40 17.80 -1.62
N ASP A 303 43.58 18.30 -0.67
CA ASP A 303 42.90 17.47 0.33
C ASP A 303 41.85 16.53 -0.30
N ALA A 304 41.25 16.96 -1.41
CA ALA A 304 40.27 16.18 -2.18
C ALA A 304 40.90 15.12 -3.09
N LYS A 305 42.17 15.28 -3.48
CA LYS A 305 42.87 14.43 -4.46
C LYS A 305 42.81 12.92 -4.17
N PRO A 306 42.90 12.41 -2.91
CA PRO A 306 42.78 10.98 -2.60
C PRO A 306 41.39 10.37 -2.84
N PHE A 307 40.37 11.19 -3.10
CA PHE A 307 38.96 10.78 -3.20
C PHE A 307 38.42 10.81 -4.63
N VAL A 308 39.22 11.31 -5.58
CA VAL A 308 38.90 11.39 -7.02
C VAL A 308 38.63 9.99 -7.58
N GLY A 309 37.46 9.81 -8.20
CA GLY A 309 37.01 8.52 -8.74
C GLY A 309 36.78 7.42 -7.69
N ASN A 310 36.78 7.75 -6.39
CA ASN A 310 36.67 6.79 -5.30
C ASN A 310 35.46 7.10 -4.39
N ALA A 311 34.27 6.82 -4.94
CA ALA A 311 32.99 7.11 -4.31
C ALA A 311 32.83 6.50 -2.90
N ARG A 312 33.42 5.31 -2.65
CA ARG A 312 33.39 4.64 -1.33
C ARG A 312 34.23 5.39 -0.30
N SER A 313 35.47 5.74 -0.65
CA SER A 313 36.34 6.55 0.21
C SER A 313 35.72 7.92 0.49
N LEU A 314 35.16 8.57 -0.54
CA LEU A 314 34.52 9.88 -0.41
C LEU A 314 33.29 9.82 0.51
N ALA A 315 32.40 8.84 0.32
CA ALA A 315 31.23 8.66 1.18
C ALA A 315 31.59 8.46 2.66
N ASN A 316 32.62 7.64 2.94
CA ASN A 316 33.09 7.44 4.31
C ASN A 316 33.72 8.72 4.89
N LYS A 317 34.51 9.48 4.11
CA LYS A 317 35.08 10.77 4.53
C LYS A 317 34.03 11.86 4.77
N VAL A 318 32.90 11.84 4.06
CA VAL A 318 31.81 12.83 4.18
C VAL A 318 30.81 12.48 5.28
N TYR A 319 30.50 11.20 5.48
CA TYR A 319 29.39 10.76 6.33
C TYR A 319 29.78 9.94 7.58
N SER A 320 31.02 9.50 7.76
CA SER A 320 31.42 8.78 8.98
C SER A 320 31.30 9.66 10.23
N GLY A 321 30.88 9.09 11.36
CA GLY A 321 30.61 9.82 12.60
C GLY A 321 29.36 10.72 12.57
N ARG A 322 28.56 10.68 11.50
CA ARG A 322 27.33 11.50 11.33
C ARG A 322 26.09 10.62 11.17
N PHE A 323 24.92 11.14 11.54
CA PHE A 323 23.62 10.50 11.24
C PHE A 323 23.50 9.02 11.70
N GLY A 324 24.18 8.65 12.79
CA GLY A 324 24.21 7.28 13.33
C GLY A 324 25.24 6.35 12.66
N ASN A 325 26.06 6.84 11.73
CA ASN A 325 27.16 6.08 11.14
C ASN A 325 28.32 5.96 12.15
N VAL A 326 28.60 4.72 12.58
CA VAL A 326 29.63 4.40 13.58
C VAL A 326 30.60 3.30 13.12
N GLY A 327 30.18 2.48 12.17
CA GLY A 327 31.02 1.49 11.49
C GLY A 327 31.95 2.14 10.44
N PRO A 328 33.10 1.52 10.14
CA PRO A 328 34.15 2.11 9.28
C PRO A 328 33.71 2.33 7.81
N ASP A 329 32.65 1.66 7.38
CA ASP A 329 32.06 1.76 6.02
C ASP A 329 30.57 2.15 6.05
N ASP A 330 30.06 2.62 7.19
CA ASP A 330 28.65 3.05 7.32
C ASP A 330 28.36 4.24 6.38
N GLY A 331 29.33 5.11 6.11
CA GLY A 331 29.15 6.26 5.22
C GLY A 331 28.86 5.87 3.76
N TRP A 332 29.54 4.84 3.24
CA TRP A 332 29.24 4.26 1.93
C TRP A 332 27.97 3.40 1.95
N SER A 333 27.79 2.60 3.01
CA SER A 333 26.66 1.68 3.15
C SER A 333 25.32 2.45 3.19
N TYR A 334 25.27 3.55 3.96
CA TYR A 334 24.11 4.41 4.15
C TYR A 334 24.27 5.78 3.47
N ARG A 335 24.91 5.84 2.30
CA ARG A 335 24.94 7.03 1.43
C ARG A 335 23.53 7.46 0.98
N GLY A 336 23.40 8.66 0.40
CA GLY A 336 22.13 9.16 -0.12
C GLY A 336 21.46 8.22 -1.13
N ARG A 337 20.19 7.84 -0.88
CA ARG A 337 19.32 7.09 -1.81
C ARG A 337 17.86 7.55 -1.68
N GLY A 338 17.01 7.11 -2.60
CA GLY A 338 15.57 7.37 -2.59
C GLY A 338 15.18 8.83 -2.90
N TYR A 339 13.89 9.08 -3.10
CA TYR A 339 13.38 10.41 -3.46
C TYR A 339 13.52 11.46 -2.34
N LEU A 340 13.85 11.05 -1.10
CA LEU A 340 14.21 11.96 0.00
C LEU A 340 15.72 12.25 0.08
N HIS A 341 16.56 11.57 -0.71
CA HIS A 341 18.02 11.57 -0.54
C HIS A 341 18.44 11.17 0.90
N THR A 342 17.85 10.09 1.41
CA THR A 342 18.07 9.60 2.78
C THR A 342 19.52 9.16 2.99
N VAL A 343 20.18 9.75 3.97
CA VAL A 343 21.59 9.56 4.35
C VAL A 343 21.69 9.09 5.80
N GLY A 344 22.49 8.07 6.06
CA GLY A 344 22.97 7.70 7.40
C GLY A 344 22.12 6.68 8.15
N LYS A 345 22.79 5.78 8.87
CA LYS A 345 22.21 4.59 9.51
C LYS A 345 20.97 4.85 10.38
N ALA A 346 20.98 5.93 11.17
CA ALA A 346 19.84 6.30 12.00
C ALA A 346 18.64 6.84 11.19
N ASN A 347 18.89 7.42 10.01
CA ASN A 347 17.84 7.86 9.10
C ASN A 347 17.28 6.66 8.32
N TYR A 348 18.14 5.77 7.81
CA TYR A 348 17.73 4.47 7.24
C TYR A 348 16.89 3.63 8.22
N ALA A 349 17.21 3.65 9.52
CA ALA A 349 16.39 2.99 10.54
C ALA A 349 14.97 3.60 10.69
N ARG A 350 14.84 4.94 10.67
CA ARG A 350 13.53 5.62 10.71
C ARG A 350 12.76 5.39 9.41
N SER A 351 13.45 5.58 8.28
CA SER A 351 13.20 5.01 6.94
C SER A 351 12.41 3.72 6.94
N GLY A 352 13.12 2.68 7.38
CA GLY A 352 12.69 1.31 7.34
C GLY A 352 11.53 1.01 8.29
N ALA A 353 11.55 1.58 9.50
CA ALA A 353 10.44 1.46 10.44
C ALA A 353 9.14 2.08 9.89
N LEU A 354 9.24 3.25 9.24
CA LEU A 354 8.10 3.98 8.67
C LEU A 354 7.42 3.23 7.52
N ILE A 355 8.17 2.48 6.70
CA ILE A 355 7.62 1.70 5.57
C ILE A 355 7.59 0.18 5.79
N GLY A 356 7.94 -0.31 6.99
CA GLY A 356 7.96 -1.74 7.30
C GLY A 356 8.99 -2.57 6.52
N ILE A 357 10.14 -2.00 6.16
CA ILE A 357 11.22 -2.67 5.41
C ILE A 357 12.53 -2.54 6.18
N ASP A 358 13.27 -3.63 6.36
CA ASP A 358 14.62 -3.55 6.93
C ASP A 358 15.60 -2.86 5.96
N LEU A 359 15.72 -1.54 6.10
CA LEU A 359 16.70 -0.70 5.40
C LEU A 359 18.04 -0.60 6.17
N VAL A 360 18.16 -1.18 7.36
CA VAL A 360 19.43 -1.17 8.13
C VAL A 360 20.30 -2.35 7.71
N GLY A 361 19.72 -3.54 7.60
CA GLY A 361 20.36 -4.73 7.05
C GLY A 361 20.38 -4.79 5.52
N ARG A 362 19.51 -4.03 4.83
CA ARG A 362 19.42 -3.97 3.36
C ARG A 362 19.26 -2.54 2.80
N PRO A 363 20.25 -1.64 3.02
CA PRO A 363 20.16 -0.24 2.59
C PRO A 363 20.14 -0.06 1.07
N GLU A 364 20.59 -1.03 0.29
CA GLU A 364 20.51 -1.03 -1.17
C GLU A 364 19.07 -0.96 -1.70
N LYS A 365 18.11 -1.51 -0.94
CA LYS A 365 16.68 -1.48 -1.31
C LYS A 365 16.14 -0.08 -1.53
N LEU A 366 16.71 0.95 -0.90
CA LEU A 366 16.23 2.32 -1.06
C LEU A 366 16.57 2.94 -2.43
N ALA A 367 17.33 2.23 -3.28
CA ALA A 367 17.46 2.57 -4.70
C ALA A 367 16.30 2.00 -5.57
N GLU A 368 15.55 1.01 -5.08
CA GLU A 368 14.38 0.46 -5.77
C GLU A 368 13.26 1.51 -5.83
N SER A 369 12.74 1.77 -7.03
CA SER A 369 11.71 2.80 -7.29
C SER A 369 10.51 2.70 -6.35
N LYS A 370 9.95 1.49 -6.17
CA LYS A 370 8.81 1.25 -5.26
C LYS A 370 9.11 1.51 -3.79
N VAL A 371 10.31 1.16 -3.32
CA VAL A 371 10.73 1.37 -1.93
C VAL A 371 10.94 2.86 -1.67
N ALA A 372 11.60 3.56 -2.59
CA ALA A 372 11.78 5.00 -2.55
C ALA A 372 10.45 5.76 -2.62
N ALA A 373 9.51 5.33 -3.48
CA ALA A 373 8.20 5.94 -3.64
C ALA A 373 7.37 5.83 -2.36
N ARG A 374 7.40 4.64 -1.73
CA ARG A 374 6.74 4.38 -0.45
C ARG A 374 7.39 5.18 0.69
N GLU A 375 8.71 5.36 0.68
CA GLU A 375 9.41 6.24 1.63
C GLU A 375 8.92 7.69 1.55
N ILE A 376 8.96 8.31 0.36
CA ILE A 376 8.56 9.72 0.23
C ILE A 376 7.07 9.92 0.51
N ALA A 377 6.20 9.00 0.09
CA ALA A 377 4.78 9.07 0.44
C ALA A 377 4.57 8.96 1.96
N ALA A 378 5.18 8.00 2.64
CA ALA A 378 5.04 7.85 4.09
C ALA A 378 5.62 9.05 4.87
N ALA A 379 6.73 9.63 4.40
CA ALA A 379 7.29 10.84 4.99
C ALA A 379 6.37 12.06 4.78
N PHE A 380 5.74 12.20 3.61
CA PHE A 380 4.72 13.22 3.37
C PHE A 380 3.44 13.01 4.21
N ALA A 381 3.05 11.77 4.47
CA ALA A 381 1.93 11.45 5.36
C ALA A 381 2.16 11.87 6.82
N ALA A 382 3.42 11.93 7.25
CA ALA A 382 3.82 12.39 8.59
C ALA A 382 3.95 13.92 8.72
N LEU A 383 3.70 14.70 7.65
CA LEU A 383 3.80 16.16 7.68
C LEU A 383 2.58 16.83 8.30
N SER A 384 2.82 17.97 8.94
CA SER A 384 1.76 18.88 9.39
C SER A 384 0.88 19.31 8.21
N ARG A 385 -0.45 19.14 8.31
CA ARG A 385 -1.43 19.58 7.30
C ARG A 385 -1.91 21.02 7.61
N PRO A 386 -2.23 21.84 6.59
CA PRO A 386 -2.13 21.56 5.15
C PRO A 386 -0.67 21.55 4.67
N ILE A 387 -0.34 20.62 3.76
CA ILE A 387 1.02 20.47 3.24
C ILE A 387 1.27 21.55 2.19
N THR A 388 2.08 22.55 2.52
CA THR A 388 2.60 23.54 1.55
C THR A 388 3.97 23.14 1.03
N VAL A 389 4.41 23.70 -0.11
CA VAL A 389 5.75 23.45 -0.66
C VAL A 389 6.85 23.84 0.32
N ASP A 390 6.74 25.02 0.96
CA ASP A 390 7.73 25.45 1.95
C ASP A 390 7.61 24.68 3.26
N GLY A 391 6.40 24.32 3.70
CA GLY A 391 6.15 23.50 4.87
C GLY A 391 6.77 22.11 4.74
N ALA A 392 6.66 21.48 3.57
CA ALA A 392 7.32 20.21 3.27
C ALA A 392 8.84 20.36 3.27
N VAL A 393 9.39 21.37 2.58
CA VAL A 393 10.85 21.61 2.54
C VAL A 393 11.42 21.90 3.94
N ARG A 394 10.73 22.71 4.76
CA ARG A 394 11.13 22.99 6.15
C ARG A 394 11.17 21.73 7.02
N GLN A 395 10.12 20.91 6.97
CA GLN A 395 9.99 19.71 7.81
C GLN A 395 10.93 18.58 7.37
N LEU A 396 11.15 18.41 6.06
CA LEU A 396 12.00 17.32 5.53
C LEU A 396 13.50 17.67 5.52
N ASN A 397 13.88 18.89 5.10
CA ASN A 397 15.29 19.31 5.03
C ASN A 397 15.79 20.04 6.30
N GLY A 398 14.90 20.44 7.22
CA GLY A 398 15.22 21.33 8.35
C GLY A 398 15.55 22.78 7.97
N ARG A 399 15.58 23.11 6.66
CA ARG A 399 15.97 24.41 6.10
C ARG A 399 15.37 24.60 4.71
N LEU A 400 15.26 25.85 4.23
CA LEU A 400 14.69 26.19 2.91
C LEU A 400 15.57 25.83 1.69
N LEU A 401 16.54 24.94 1.85
CA LEU A 401 17.37 24.48 0.75
C LEU A 401 16.51 23.73 -0.29
N GLY A 402 16.68 24.07 -1.56
CA GLY A 402 15.94 23.49 -2.68
C GLY A 402 14.57 24.12 -2.95
N LEU A 403 14.06 25.00 -2.06
CA LEU A 403 12.70 25.57 -2.17
C LEU A 403 12.39 26.14 -3.56
N ALA A 404 13.26 26.98 -4.11
CA ALA A 404 13.03 27.61 -5.42
C ALA A 404 12.98 26.59 -6.58
N GLY A 405 13.76 25.52 -6.52
CA GLY A 405 13.77 24.46 -7.53
C GLY A 405 12.52 23.58 -7.45
N ILE A 406 12.15 23.17 -6.23
CA ILE A 406 10.93 22.39 -5.97
C ILE A 406 9.69 23.21 -6.35
N GLN A 407 9.62 24.48 -5.97
CA GLN A 407 8.56 25.41 -6.36
C GLN A 407 8.45 25.53 -7.89
N GLY A 408 9.56 25.72 -8.61
CA GLY A 408 9.56 25.84 -10.07
C GLY A 408 9.20 24.56 -10.84
N ILE A 409 9.21 23.40 -10.17
CA ILE A 409 8.67 22.14 -10.69
C ILE A 409 7.18 22.03 -10.34
N TYR A 410 6.82 22.34 -9.09
CA TYR A 410 5.45 22.36 -8.59
C TYR A 410 4.55 23.29 -9.43
N GLU A 411 4.98 24.51 -9.76
CA GLU A 411 4.21 25.48 -10.56
C GLU A 411 3.87 24.96 -11.97
N LYS A 412 4.67 24.04 -12.53
CA LYS A 412 4.36 23.39 -13.82
C LYS A 412 3.37 22.25 -13.67
N LEU A 413 3.41 21.53 -12.54
CA LEU A 413 2.50 20.43 -12.20
C LEU A 413 1.14 20.92 -11.67
N ALA A 414 1.10 22.09 -11.02
CA ALA A 414 -0.09 22.71 -10.44
C ALA A 414 -0.19 24.20 -10.87
N PRO A 415 -0.36 24.49 -12.17
CA PRO A 415 -0.43 25.85 -12.69
C PRO A 415 -1.65 26.60 -12.12
N GLY A 416 -1.47 27.88 -11.82
CA GLY A 416 -2.50 28.73 -11.18
C GLY A 416 -2.43 28.75 -9.66
N THR A 417 -1.63 27.89 -9.02
CA THR A 417 -1.34 28.01 -7.58
C THR A 417 -0.36 29.17 -7.32
N PRO A 418 -0.61 30.04 -6.32
CA PRO A 418 0.22 31.23 -6.10
C PRO A 418 1.55 30.91 -5.43
N LYS A 419 2.56 31.68 -5.80
CA LYS A 419 3.97 31.47 -5.44
C LYS A 419 4.20 31.68 -3.95
N VAL A 420 5.00 30.82 -3.33
CA VAL A 420 5.53 31.06 -1.96
C VAL A 420 6.84 31.86 -1.99
N THR A 421 7.42 32.04 -3.18
CA THR A 421 8.73 32.67 -3.42
C THR A 421 8.64 34.15 -3.78
N GLU A 422 7.44 34.68 -4.00
CA GLU A 422 7.22 36.07 -4.41
C GLU A 422 7.45 37.02 -3.23
N GLY A 423 8.52 37.83 -3.32
CA GLY A 423 8.99 38.68 -2.21
C GLY A 423 10.05 38.05 -1.31
N LEU A 424 10.44 36.78 -1.51
CA LEU A 424 11.56 36.17 -0.78
C LEU A 424 12.85 36.22 -1.60
N THR A 425 13.89 36.87 -1.06
CA THR A 425 15.27 36.83 -1.59
C THR A 425 15.90 35.47 -1.30
N ILE A 426 15.46 34.43 -2.01
CA ILE A 426 16.05 33.09 -1.93
C ILE A 426 17.37 33.11 -2.71
N PRO A 427 18.52 32.74 -2.10
CA PRO A 427 19.77 32.64 -2.84
C PRO A 427 19.64 31.59 -3.93
N SER A 428 19.77 32.02 -5.19
CA SER A 428 19.71 31.16 -6.37
C SER A 428 20.96 30.29 -6.43
N VAL A 429 20.94 29.15 -5.74
CA VAL A 429 21.90 28.07 -5.98
C VAL A 429 21.74 27.67 -7.45
N GLY A 430 22.83 27.74 -8.22
CA GLY A 430 22.85 27.29 -9.60
C GLY A 430 22.70 25.77 -9.71
N LYS A 431 22.88 25.21 -10.91
CA LYS A 431 22.75 23.76 -11.15
C LYS A 431 23.77 22.87 -10.39
N SER A 432 24.72 23.48 -9.66
CA SER A 432 25.60 22.81 -8.71
C SER A 432 24.82 22.35 -7.47
N CYS A 433 24.52 21.07 -7.39
CA CYS A 433 23.82 20.41 -6.28
C CYS A 433 24.49 20.69 -4.91
N THR A 434 23.79 21.38 -4.01
CA THR A 434 24.23 21.60 -2.61
C THR A 434 23.35 20.90 -1.57
N LEU A 435 22.75 19.74 -1.91
CA LEU A 435 22.05 18.82 -0.98
C LEU A 435 22.95 18.28 0.16
N TRP A 436 24.21 18.70 0.22
CA TRP A 436 25.29 18.12 1.02
C TRP A 436 25.62 18.96 2.27
N CYS A 437 24.68 19.03 3.23
CA CYS A 437 24.92 19.43 4.64
C CYS A 437 23.82 18.86 5.55
#